data_AF-A0A7R8WSI0-F1
#
_entry.id   AF-A0A7R8WSI0-F1
#
_cell.length_a   1.000
_cell.length_b   1.000
_cell.length_c   1.000
_cell.angle_alpha   90.00
_cell.angle_beta   90.00
_cell.angle_gamma   90.00
#
_symmetry.space_group_name_H-M   'P 1'
#
loop_
_entity.id
_entity.type
_entity.pdbx_description
1 polymer ?
#
loop_
_entity_poly.entity_id
_entity_poly.type
_entity_poly.pdbx_seq_one_letter_code
_entity_poly.pdbx_strand_id
1 'polypeptide(L)'
;MAQQVVEDGHVEEEEEETYFFSVDLLQQQGINAADIKKLKQAGICTLKGVQMTTRKKLAGIKGMSEAKADKIKEAAMQSQSAGFVTALQYCDQRKQVFKISTGSSELDKLLGGGIESMSITEVFGEFRTGKTQIAHTLCVTAQIPTANYSGGKVILIDTENTFRPNRLRSIADRFRLDHDEVLENVLYARAYTSEHQMELLDFVAAKFHEEGGIFRLLVRTGVAFDLSGLAFS
;
A
#
# COMPACT_ATOMS: atom_id res chain seq x y z
N MET A 1 30.27 34.73 -34.01
CA MET A 1 29.65 33.42 -34.33
C MET A 1 29.84 32.51 -33.14
N ALA A 2 28.73 32.14 -32.49
CA ALA A 2 28.52 30.91 -31.70
C ALA A 2 27.26 31.18 -30.87
N GLN A 3 26.11 30.95 -31.51
CA GLN A 3 24.79 30.99 -30.92
C GLN A 3 24.60 29.62 -30.27
N GLN A 4 24.59 29.56 -28.93
CA GLN A 4 24.35 28.31 -28.21
C GLN A 4 22.85 28.22 -27.93
N VAL A 5 22.24 27.23 -28.57
CA VAL A 5 20.83 26.87 -28.50
C VAL A 5 20.55 26.39 -27.08
N VAL A 6 19.59 27.02 -26.42
CA VAL A 6 19.02 26.53 -25.15
C VAL A 6 18.00 25.48 -25.56
N GLU A 7 18.29 24.21 -25.29
CA GLU A 7 17.34 23.11 -25.47
C GLU A 7 16.23 23.26 -24.43
N ASP A 8 15.00 23.45 -24.92
CA ASP A 8 13.77 23.36 -24.16
C ASP A 8 13.67 21.95 -23.55
N GLY A 9 13.86 21.87 -22.24
CA GLY A 9 13.52 20.68 -21.46
C GLY A 9 12.02 20.51 -21.44
N HIS A 10 11.50 19.71 -22.36
CA HIS A 10 10.15 19.16 -22.25
C HIS A 10 10.14 18.27 -21.00
N VAL A 11 9.59 18.81 -19.90
CA VAL A 11 9.21 18.00 -18.75
C VAL A 11 8.05 17.16 -19.25
N GLU A 12 8.34 15.92 -19.63
CA GLU A 12 7.31 14.90 -19.80
C GLU A 12 6.55 14.84 -18.47
N GLU A 13 5.31 15.33 -18.49
CA GLU A 13 4.36 15.12 -17.41
C GLU A 13 4.22 13.59 -17.27
N GLU A 14 4.92 13.01 -16.28
CA GLU A 14 4.72 11.61 -15.90
C GLU A 14 3.22 11.44 -15.63
N GLU A 15 2.55 10.72 -16.52
CA GLU A 15 1.14 10.35 -16.38
C GLU A 15 0.94 9.82 -14.96
N GLU A 16 -0.03 10.36 -14.22
CA GLU A 16 -0.40 9.86 -12.88
C GLU A 16 -0.64 8.34 -12.99
N GLU A 17 0.36 7.52 -12.63
CA GLU A 17 0.23 6.07 -12.68
C GLU A 17 -0.91 5.68 -11.75
N THR A 18 -2.06 5.31 -12.33
CA THR A 18 -3.22 4.90 -11.56
C THR A 18 -2.92 3.57 -10.87
N TYR A 19 -2.51 3.64 -9.60
CA TYR A 19 -2.15 2.48 -8.77
C TYR A 19 -3.30 1.48 -8.58
N PHE A 20 -4.55 1.91 -8.73
CA PHE A 20 -5.73 1.04 -8.72
C PHE A 20 -6.87 1.64 -9.53
N PHE A 21 -7.78 0.75 -9.93
CA PHE A 21 -9.00 1.13 -10.63
C PHE A 21 -10.17 1.12 -9.65
N SER A 22 -10.88 2.25 -9.52
CA SER A 22 -12.06 2.37 -8.65
C SER A 22 -13.23 1.51 -9.15
N VAL A 23 -14.06 1.01 -8.22
CA VAL A 23 -15.34 0.36 -8.55
C VAL A 23 -16.33 1.26 -9.29
N ASP A 24 -16.12 2.58 -9.30
CA ASP A 24 -16.96 3.52 -10.04
C ASP A 24 -16.93 3.26 -11.56
N LEU A 25 -15.83 2.69 -12.08
CA LEU A 25 -15.71 2.29 -13.49
C LEU A 25 -16.74 1.23 -13.91
N LEU A 26 -17.27 0.44 -12.95
CA LEU A 26 -18.32 -0.54 -13.22
C LEU A 26 -19.62 0.10 -13.69
N GLN A 27 -19.82 1.39 -13.45
CA GLN A 27 -21.00 2.11 -13.92
C GLN A 27 -21.07 2.15 -15.45
N GLN A 28 -19.92 2.24 -16.12
CA GLN A 28 -19.82 2.21 -17.58
C GLN A 28 -20.19 0.82 -18.15
N GLN A 29 -20.08 -0.22 -17.34
CA GLN A 29 -20.45 -1.61 -17.66
C GLN A 29 -21.89 -1.96 -17.21
N GLY A 30 -22.72 -0.95 -16.91
CA GLY A 30 -24.14 -1.14 -16.60
C GLY A 30 -24.45 -1.52 -15.15
N ILE A 31 -23.51 -1.40 -14.22
CA ILE A 31 -23.77 -1.56 -12.78
C ILE A 31 -24.36 -0.29 -12.19
N ASN A 32 -25.47 -0.42 -11.46
CA ASN A 32 -26.15 0.73 -10.85
C ASN A 32 -25.31 1.34 -9.71
N ALA A 33 -25.25 2.68 -9.66
CA ALA A 33 -24.62 3.45 -8.58
C ALA A 33 -25.06 3.04 -7.16
N ALA A 34 -26.32 2.60 -7.00
CA ALA A 34 -26.81 2.09 -5.71
C ALA A 34 -26.10 0.80 -5.27
N ASP A 35 -25.75 -0.08 -6.21
CA ASP A 35 -25.01 -1.31 -5.91
C ASP A 35 -23.51 -1.02 -5.73
N ILE A 36 -22.94 -0.05 -6.48
CA ILE A 36 -21.57 0.45 -6.26
C ILE A 36 -21.42 1.03 -4.85
N LYS A 37 -22.40 1.81 -4.38
CA LYS A 37 -22.40 2.36 -3.01
C LYS A 37 -22.38 1.25 -1.95
N LYS A 38 -23.09 0.13 -2.17
CA LYS A 38 -23.05 -1.03 -1.25
C LYS A 38 -21.69 -1.72 -1.26
N LEU A 39 -21.02 -1.81 -2.40
CA LEU A 39 -19.66 -2.35 -2.48
C LEU A 39 -18.71 -1.50 -1.63
N LYS A 40 -18.74 -0.17 -1.80
CA LYS A 40 -17.95 0.77 -1.01
C LYS A 40 -18.25 0.66 0.49
N GLN A 41 -19.52 0.58 0.88
CA GLN A 41 -19.93 0.37 2.27
C GLN A 41 -19.48 -0.97 2.86
N ALA A 42 -19.25 -1.98 2.02
CA ALA A 42 -18.70 -3.27 2.40
C ALA A 42 -17.15 -3.31 2.35
N GLY A 43 -16.49 -2.16 2.18
CA GLY A 43 -15.03 -2.03 2.10
C GLY A 43 -14.42 -2.41 0.74
N ILE A 44 -15.24 -2.63 -0.29
CA ILE A 44 -14.78 -3.01 -1.62
C ILE A 44 -14.79 -1.78 -2.52
N CYS A 45 -13.63 -1.13 -2.60
CA CYS A 45 -13.47 0.15 -3.30
C CYS A 45 -12.72 0.05 -4.65
N THR A 46 -12.10 -1.09 -4.95
CA THR A 46 -11.32 -1.28 -6.20
C THR A 46 -11.86 -2.44 -7.06
N LEU A 47 -11.62 -2.38 -8.37
CA LEU A 47 -11.97 -3.46 -9.30
C LEU A 47 -11.31 -4.78 -8.91
N LYS A 48 -10.05 -4.76 -8.51
CA LYS A 48 -9.38 -5.97 -8.06
C LYS A 48 -9.91 -6.46 -6.70
N GLY A 49 -10.33 -5.56 -5.82
CA GLY A 49 -11.07 -5.94 -4.61
C GLY A 49 -12.33 -6.75 -4.94
N VAL A 50 -13.06 -6.37 -6.00
CA VAL A 50 -14.18 -7.16 -6.53
C VAL A 50 -13.70 -8.51 -7.06
N GLN A 51 -12.61 -8.56 -7.84
CA GLN A 51 -12.05 -9.81 -8.37
C GLN A 51 -11.57 -10.78 -7.29
N MET A 52 -10.96 -10.28 -6.21
CA MET A 52 -10.46 -11.08 -5.09
C MET A 52 -11.57 -11.56 -4.13
N THR A 53 -12.71 -10.88 -4.10
CA THR A 53 -13.83 -11.24 -3.23
C THR A 53 -14.63 -12.42 -3.80
N THR A 54 -14.98 -13.43 -2.99
CA THR A 54 -15.77 -14.57 -3.50
C THR A 54 -17.21 -14.17 -3.83
N ARG A 55 -17.84 -14.87 -4.78
CA ARG A 55 -19.27 -14.65 -5.13
C ARG A 55 -20.19 -14.75 -3.91
N LYS A 56 -19.92 -15.72 -3.02
CA LYS A 56 -20.64 -15.90 -1.76
C LYS A 56 -20.53 -14.69 -0.83
N LYS A 57 -19.34 -14.09 -0.69
CA LYS A 57 -19.14 -12.90 0.14
C LYS A 57 -19.86 -11.67 -0.46
N LEU A 58 -19.85 -11.53 -1.79
CA LEU A 58 -20.59 -10.47 -2.48
C LEU A 58 -22.11 -10.61 -2.30
N ALA A 59 -22.66 -11.81 -2.47
CA ALA A 59 -24.08 -12.08 -2.25
C ALA A 59 -24.51 -11.93 -0.77
N GLY A 60 -23.56 -12.03 0.17
CA GLY A 60 -23.80 -11.77 1.59
C GLY A 60 -23.99 -10.28 1.92
N ILE A 61 -23.69 -9.35 1.01
CA ILE A 61 -23.90 -7.92 1.23
C ILE A 61 -25.40 -7.63 1.20
N LYS A 62 -25.90 -6.95 2.24
CA LYS A 62 -27.32 -6.64 2.39
C LYS A 62 -27.87 -5.93 1.15
N GLY A 63 -28.86 -6.55 0.51
CA GLY A 63 -29.49 -6.03 -0.70
C GLY A 63 -28.73 -6.28 -2.01
N MET A 64 -27.77 -7.21 -2.00
CA MET A 64 -27.11 -7.77 -3.19
C MET A 64 -27.62 -9.19 -3.44
N SER A 65 -28.23 -9.44 -4.61
CA SER A 65 -28.64 -10.80 -4.99
C SER A 65 -27.48 -11.55 -5.67
N GLU A 66 -27.56 -12.87 -5.75
CA GLU A 66 -26.56 -13.69 -6.46
C GLU A 66 -26.40 -13.25 -7.93
N ALA A 67 -27.51 -13.06 -8.63
CA ALA A 67 -27.51 -12.56 -10.01
C ALA A 67 -26.84 -11.18 -10.16
N LYS A 68 -26.90 -10.32 -9.14
CA LYS A 68 -26.18 -9.03 -9.15
C LYS A 68 -24.69 -9.23 -8.91
N ALA A 69 -24.33 -10.09 -7.96
CA ALA A 69 -22.93 -10.43 -7.68
C ALA A 69 -22.23 -11.01 -8.92
N ASP A 70 -22.93 -11.85 -9.68
CA ASP A 70 -22.43 -12.42 -10.94
C ASP A 70 -22.19 -11.36 -12.00
N LYS A 71 -23.17 -10.47 -12.22
CA LYS A 71 -23.01 -9.33 -13.16
C LYS A 71 -21.84 -8.42 -12.79
N ILE A 72 -21.69 -8.12 -11.49
CA ILE A 72 -20.57 -7.30 -10.99
C ILE A 72 -19.23 -7.99 -11.25
N LYS A 73 -19.15 -9.31 -11.02
CA LYS A 73 -17.95 -10.11 -11.30
C LYS A 73 -17.60 -10.12 -12.77
N GLU A 74 -18.58 -10.30 -13.65
CA GLU A 74 -18.40 -10.29 -15.10
C GLU A 74 -17.93 -8.92 -15.59
N ALA A 75 -18.55 -7.84 -15.12
CA ALA A 75 -18.13 -6.47 -15.45
C ALA A 75 -16.69 -6.17 -15.00
N ALA A 76 -16.29 -6.63 -13.81
CA ALA A 76 -14.92 -6.48 -13.30
C ALA A 76 -13.89 -7.30 -14.09
N MET A 77 -14.28 -8.48 -14.60
CA MET A 77 -13.42 -9.31 -15.45
C MET A 77 -13.28 -8.78 -16.89
N GLN A 78 -14.30 -8.07 -17.40
CA GLN A 78 -14.21 -7.39 -18.69
C GLN A 78 -13.33 -6.13 -18.64
N SER A 79 -13.35 -5.44 -17.49
CA SER A 79 -12.58 -4.20 -17.29
C SER A 79 -11.09 -4.45 -17.07
N GLN A 80 -10.71 -5.62 -16.56
CA GLN A 80 -9.32 -6.01 -16.34
C GLN A 80 -9.12 -7.47 -16.72
N SER A 81 -8.12 -7.73 -17.57
CA SER A 81 -7.74 -9.09 -17.96
C SER A 81 -7.35 -9.91 -16.73
N ALA A 82 -8.19 -10.88 -16.38
CA ALA A 82 -7.90 -11.90 -15.38
C ALA A 82 -7.66 -13.23 -16.12
N GLY A 83 -6.40 -13.50 -16.47
CA GLY A 83 -6.03 -14.66 -17.27
C GLY A 83 -4.56 -15.05 -17.13
N PHE A 84 -4.15 -16.08 -17.87
CA PHE A 84 -2.75 -16.48 -17.94
C PHE A 84 -1.93 -15.44 -18.70
N VAL A 85 -0.82 -15.02 -18.11
CA VAL A 85 0.20 -14.17 -18.74
C VAL A 85 1.49 -14.94 -18.88
N THR A 86 2.30 -14.58 -19.87
CA THR A 86 3.64 -15.16 -20.02
C THR A 86 4.57 -14.66 -18.91
N ALA A 87 5.62 -15.42 -18.60
CA ALA A 87 6.63 -14.99 -17.64
C ALA A 87 7.31 -13.66 -18.04
N LEU A 88 7.43 -13.39 -19.35
CA LEU A 88 7.96 -12.13 -19.86
C LEU A 88 7.06 -10.95 -19.50
N GLN A 89 5.75 -11.07 -19.76
CA GLN A 89 4.78 -10.03 -19.40
C GLN A 89 4.73 -9.81 -17.88
N TYR A 90 4.81 -10.89 -17.09
CA TYR A 90 4.85 -10.77 -15.63
C TYR A 90 6.15 -10.11 -15.14
N CYS A 91 7.29 -10.37 -15.80
CA CYS A 91 8.55 -9.69 -15.51
C CYS A 91 8.45 -8.18 -15.74
N ASP A 92 7.80 -7.75 -16.83
CA ASP A 92 7.54 -6.34 -17.10
C ASP A 92 6.62 -5.73 -16.03
N GLN A 93 5.55 -6.42 -15.64
CA GLN A 93 4.68 -5.98 -14.54
C GLN A 93 5.45 -5.84 -13.22
N ARG A 94 6.44 -6.68 -12.95
CA ARG A 94 7.27 -6.60 -11.73
C ARG A 94 8.20 -5.39 -11.70
N LYS A 95 8.35 -4.61 -12.78
CA LYS A 95 9.14 -3.37 -12.79
C LYS A 95 8.55 -2.28 -11.89
N GLN A 96 7.25 -2.32 -11.63
CA GLN A 96 6.57 -1.39 -10.71
C GLN A 96 6.88 -1.66 -9.22
N VAL A 97 7.57 -2.77 -8.92
CA VAL A 97 7.95 -3.14 -7.55
C VAL A 97 9.09 -2.24 -7.09
N PHE A 98 8.83 -1.46 -6.04
CA PHE A 98 9.84 -0.64 -5.38
C PHE A 98 10.38 -1.33 -4.12
N LYS A 99 11.51 -0.82 -3.60
CA LYS A 99 12.14 -1.31 -2.38
C LYS A 99 12.39 -0.17 -1.41
N ILE A 100 12.11 -0.40 -0.14
CA ILE A 100 12.33 0.55 0.95
C ILE A 100 13.63 0.17 1.67
N SER A 101 14.57 1.11 1.74
CA SER A 101 15.82 0.90 2.48
C SER A 101 15.54 0.67 3.97
N THR A 102 16.29 -0.25 4.57
CA THR A 102 16.31 -0.49 6.01
C THR A 102 17.15 0.52 6.78
N GLY A 103 17.87 1.40 6.08
CA GLY A 103 18.83 2.33 6.66
C GLY A 103 20.19 1.70 7.02
N SER A 104 20.44 0.44 6.65
CA SER A 104 21.74 -0.22 6.73
C SER A 104 22.09 -0.79 5.36
N SER A 105 23.27 -0.42 4.84
CA SER A 105 23.79 -0.90 3.56
C SER A 105 23.97 -2.41 3.51
N GLU A 106 24.41 -3.01 4.63
CA GLU A 106 24.66 -4.44 4.73
C GLU A 106 23.35 -5.23 4.74
N LEU A 107 22.35 -4.75 5.49
CA LEU A 107 21.04 -5.38 5.53
C LEU A 107 20.29 -5.22 4.20
N ASP A 108 20.36 -4.05 3.58
CA ASP A 108 19.80 -3.85 2.24
C ASP A 108 20.46 -4.76 1.22
N LYS A 109 21.78 -4.92 1.26
CA LYS A 109 22.50 -5.87 0.39
C LYS A 109 22.04 -7.31 0.62
N LEU A 110 21.87 -7.72 1.87
CA LEU A 110 21.38 -9.06 2.22
C LEU A 110 19.97 -9.31 1.69
N LEU A 111 19.10 -8.30 1.74
CA LEU A 111 17.71 -8.35 1.25
C LEU A 111 17.59 -8.06 -0.26
N GLY A 112 18.70 -7.81 -0.96
CA GLY A 112 18.69 -7.50 -2.39
C GLY A 112 18.10 -6.11 -2.72
N GLY A 113 18.30 -5.12 -1.86
CA GLY A 113 17.94 -3.72 -2.05
C GLY A 113 17.02 -3.13 -0.98
N GLY A 114 16.61 -3.90 0.02
CA GLY A 114 15.71 -3.47 1.09
C GLY A 114 14.41 -4.28 1.14
N ILE A 115 13.38 -3.71 1.79
CA ILE A 115 12.06 -4.34 1.94
C ILE A 115 11.25 -4.16 0.64
N GLU A 116 10.78 -5.27 0.06
CA GLU A 116 10.12 -5.29 -1.24
C GLU A 116 8.61 -4.95 -1.16
N SER A 117 8.12 -4.05 -2.02
CA SER A 117 6.68 -3.78 -2.17
C SER A 117 5.93 -4.97 -2.77
N MET A 118 4.60 -5.01 -2.62
CA MET A 118 3.78 -6.13 -3.10
C MET A 118 4.16 -7.48 -2.49
N SER A 119 4.72 -7.45 -1.27
CA SER A 119 5.09 -8.62 -0.50
C SER A 119 4.79 -8.40 0.99
N ILE A 120 4.72 -9.50 1.73
CA ILE A 120 4.73 -9.48 3.19
C ILE A 120 6.11 -9.95 3.64
N THR A 121 6.80 -9.10 4.41
CA THR A 121 8.10 -9.42 5.01
C THR A 121 7.94 -9.59 6.51
N GLU A 122 8.25 -10.78 7.01
CA GLU A 122 8.19 -11.09 8.44
C GLU A 122 9.55 -10.86 9.11
N VAL A 123 9.56 -10.17 10.25
CA VAL A 123 10.75 -10.02 11.10
C VAL A 123 10.49 -10.73 12.44
N PHE A 124 11.21 -11.82 12.68
CA PHE A 124 11.10 -12.64 13.89
C PHE A 124 12.42 -12.69 14.67
N GLY A 125 12.35 -13.04 15.95
CA GLY A 125 13.50 -13.19 16.84
C GLY A 125 13.13 -13.02 18.32
N GLU A 126 14.08 -13.26 19.21
CA GLU A 126 13.87 -13.18 20.67
C GLU A 126 13.50 -11.77 21.16
N PHE A 127 13.06 -11.67 22.42
CA PHE A 127 12.85 -10.38 23.05
C PHE A 127 14.16 -9.55 23.05
N ARG A 128 14.06 -8.24 22.83
CA ARG A 128 15.20 -7.29 22.75
C ARG A 128 16.18 -7.49 21.57
N THR A 129 15.81 -8.22 20.51
CA THR A 129 16.64 -8.32 19.28
C THR A 129 16.47 -7.15 18.30
N GLY A 130 15.70 -6.11 18.64
CA GLY A 130 15.57 -4.91 17.81
C GLY A 130 14.42 -4.90 16.79
N LYS A 131 13.48 -5.84 16.86
CA LYS A 131 12.30 -5.88 15.96
C LYS A 131 11.54 -4.54 15.89
N THR A 132 11.14 -4.00 17.04
CA THR A 132 10.49 -2.67 17.13
C THR A 132 11.40 -1.55 16.61
N GLN A 133 12.72 -1.67 16.79
CA GLN A 133 13.65 -0.67 16.30
C GLN A 133 13.71 -0.63 14.76
N ILE A 134 13.66 -1.79 14.12
CA ILE A 134 13.54 -1.88 12.66
C ILE A 134 12.22 -1.27 12.20
N ALA A 135 11.10 -1.60 12.85
CA ALA A 135 9.79 -1.02 12.53
C ALA A 135 9.79 0.52 12.61
N HIS A 136 10.33 1.11 13.68
CA HIS A 136 10.47 2.57 13.80
C HIS A 136 11.37 3.17 12.71
N THR A 137 12.43 2.46 12.30
CA THR A 137 13.34 2.94 11.26
C THR A 137 12.64 2.96 9.91
N LEU A 138 11.89 1.91 9.58
CA LEU A 138 11.11 1.82 8.36
C LEU A 138 9.99 2.85 8.28
N CYS A 139 9.42 3.27 9.42
CA CYS A 139 8.45 4.38 9.44
C CYS A 139 9.04 5.70 8.93
N VAL A 140 10.36 5.88 9.08
CA VAL A 140 11.08 7.08 8.61
C VAL A 140 11.64 6.86 7.21
N THR A 141 12.33 5.74 6.96
CA THR A 141 12.99 5.51 5.66
C THR A 141 12.02 5.30 4.51
N ALA A 142 10.80 4.82 4.78
CA ALA A 142 9.74 4.77 3.77
C ALA A 142 9.33 6.16 3.26
N GLN A 143 9.64 7.24 3.97
CA GLN A 143 9.29 8.60 3.52
C GLN A 143 10.35 9.20 2.60
N ILE A 144 11.53 8.57 2.49
CA ILE A 144 12.68 9.14 1.79
C ILE A 144 12.64 8.74 0.31
N PRO A 145 12.58 9.71 -0.62
CA PRO A 145 12.64 9.41 -2.05
C PRO A 145 14.03 8.89 -2.48
N THR A 146 14.05 8.03 -3.48
CA THR A 146 15.24 7.51 -4.17
C THR A 146 14.97 7.49 -5.68
N ALA A 147 15.97 7.12 -6.50
CA ALA A 147 15.83 7.11 -7.96
C ALA A 147 14.64 6.30 -8.48
N ASN A 148 14.23 5.23 -7.80
CA ASN A 148 13.15 4.33 -8.22
C ASN A 148 11.99 4.27 -7.20
N TYR A 149 11.90 5.25 -6.29
CA TYR A 149 10.90 5.26 -5.24
C TYR A 149 10.61 6.69 -4.77
N SER A 150 9.34 7.13 -4.79
CA SER A 150 8.98 8.51 -4.48
C SER A 150 8.92 8.87 -2.99
N GLY A 151 9.01 7.88 -2.09
CA GLY A 151 8.61 8.08 -0.69
C GLY A 151 7.09 8.09 -0.51
N GLY A 152 6.65 8.03 0.75
CA GLY A 152 5.25 8.24 1.10
C GLY A 152 4.90 7.95 2.57
N LYS A 153 3.62 8.06 2.89
CA LYS A 153 3.07 7.88 4.24
C LYS A 153 3.11 6.41 4.68
N VAL A 154 3.12 6.23 6.00
CA VAL A 154 3.16 4.92 6.66
C VAL A 154 1.97 4.78 7.60
N ILE A 155 1.37 3.59 7.63
CA ILE A 155 0.42 3.22 8.68
C ILE A 155 1.09 2.22 9.63
N LEU A 156 1.00 2.47 10.93
CA LEU A 156 1.48 1.59 11.99
C LEU A 156 0.30 1.11 12.84
N ILE A 157 0.13 -0.21 12.92
CA ILE A 157 -0.77 -0.89 13.85
C ILE A 157 0.08 -1.48 14.98
N ASP A 158 -0.11 -1.00 16.21
CA ASP A 158 0.63 -1.46 17.38
C ASP A 158 -0.21 -2.41 18.25
N THR A 159 0.30 -3.60 18.53
CA THR A 159 -0.36 -4.56 19.42
C THR A 159 0.28 -4.65 20.81
N GLU A 160 1.54 -4.18 20.96
CA GLU A 160 2.34 -4.36 22.18
C GLU A 160 2.60 -3.04 22.94
N ASN A 161 2.06 -1.92 22.46
CA ASN A 161 2.28 -0.59 23.05
C ASN A 161 3.76 -0.20 23.08
N THR A 162 4.47 -0.51 22.00
CA THR A 162 5.91 -0.28 21.86
C THR A 162 6.24 0.96 21.05
N PHE A 163 5.25 1.55 20.36
CA PHE A 163 5.44 2.76 19.58
C PHE A 163 5.81 3.96 20.47
N ARG A 164 6.89 4.66 20.11
CA ARG A 164 7.34 5.87 20.82
C ARG A 164 7.67 6.95 19.79
N PRO A 165 6.84 7.99 19.61
CA PRO A 165 7.05 9.04 18.60
C PRO A 165 8.41 9.74 18.68
N ASN A 166 8.91 9.97 19.90
CA ASN A 166 10.26 10.56 20.09
C ASN A 166 11.36 9.72 19.46
N ARG A 167 11.16 8.40 19.27
CA ARG A 167 12.13 7.55 18.60
C ARG A 167 12.24 7.87 17.12
N LEU A 168 11.15 8.26 16.46
CA LEU A 168 11.14 8.67 15.06
C LEU A 168 11.92 9.98 14.89
N ARG A 169 11.77 10.95 15.80
CA ARG A 169 12.57 12.21 15.79
C ARG A 169 14.08 11.94 15.77
N SER A 170 14.55 11.04 16.65
CA SER A 170 15.97 10.66 16.67
C SER A 170 16.45 9.95 15.40
N ILE A 171 15.56 9.25 14.70
CA ILE A 171 15.88 8.59 13.43
C ILE A 171 15.86 9.63 12.30
N ALA A 172 14.91 10.58 12.33
CA ALA A 172 14.83 11.70 11.40
C ALA A 172 16.11 12.55 11.42
N ASP A 173 16.68 12.82 12.61
CA ASP A 173 17.97 13.52 12.76
C ASP A 173 19.09 12.88 11.93
N ARG A 174 19.18 11.54 11.94
CA ARG A 174 20.20 10.80 11.17
C ARG A 174 20.07 11.06 9.67
N PHE A 175 18.85 11.19 9.17
CA PHE A 175 18.55 11.41 7.77
C PHE A 175 18.35 12.90 7.42
N ARG A 176 18.52 13.81 8.40
CA ARG A 176 18.35 15.26 8.25
C ARG A 176 16.96 15.65 7.73
N LEU A 177 15.94 14.96 8.22
CA LEU A 177 14.53 15.23 7.90
C LEU A 177 13.91 16.15 8.94
N ASP A 178 12.90 16.92 8.53
CA ASP A 178 12.08 17.67 9.47
C ASP A 178 11.30 16.72 10.39
N HIS A 179 11.26 17.03 11.68
CA HIS A 179 10.67 16.12 12.66
C HIS A 179 9.15 16.08 12.59
N ASP A 180 8.53 17.23 12.35
CA ASP A 180 7.08 17.36 12.40
C ASP A 180 6.47 16.79 11.11
N GLU A 181 7.11 17.02 9.95
CA GLU A 181 6.75 16.35 8.69
C GLU A 181 6.84 14.82 8.81
N VAL A 182 7.92 14.28 9.39
CA VAL A 182 8.07 12.83 9.57
C VAL A 182 6.96 12.24 10.43
N LEU A 183 6.55 12.94 11.48
CA LEU A 183 5.51 12.48 12.39
C LEU A 183 4.10 12.61 11.78
N GLU A 184 3.85 13.65 11.00
CA GLU A 184 2.56 13.85 10.31
C GLU A 184 2.29 12.73 9.28
N ASN A 185 3.35 12.22 8.66
CA ASN A 185 3.27 11.15 7.65
C ASN A 185 3.13 9.72 8.22
N VAL A 186 3.08 9.56 9.56
CA VAL A 186 2.90 8.25 10.21
C VAL A 186 1.55 8.19 10.93
N LEU A 187 0.61 7.45 10.34
CA LEU A 187 -0.69 7.18 10.96
C LEU A 187 -0.54 6.02 11.94
N TYR A 188 -0.99 6.21 13.18
CA TYR A 188 -0.86 5.23 14.25
C TYR A 188 -2.22 4.76 14.75
N ALA A 189 -2.38 3.45 14.92
CA ALA A 189 -3.51 2.84 15.61
C ALA A 189 -3.03 1.76 16.58
N ARG A 190 -3.65 1.67 17.75
CA ARG A 190 -3.39 0.59 18.71
C ARG A 190 -4.50 -0.45 18.67
N ALA A 191 -4.16 -1.69 18.37
CA ALA A 191 -5.07 -2.82 18.50
C ALA A 191 -4.99 -3.38 19.92
N TYR A 192 -6.15 -3.61 20.53
CA TYR A 192 -6.26 -4.16 21.90
C TYR A 192 -6.67 -5.63 21.91
N THR A 193 -7.28 -6.10 20.83
CA THR A 193 -7.75 -7.47 20.63
C THR A 193 -7.53 -7.87 19.17
N SER A 194 -7.54 -9.16 18.89
CA SER A 194 -7.43 -9.67 17.52
C SER A 194 -8.63 -9.24 16.65
N GLU A 195 -9.83 -9.13 17.24
CA GLU A 195 -11.02 -8.63 16.53
C GLU A 195 -10.84 -7.16 16.13
N HIS A 196 -10.43 -6.31 17.08
CA HIS A 196 -10.17 -4.90 16.79
C HIS A 196 -9.03 -4.73 15.75
N GLN A 197 -8.02 -5.60 15.78
CA GLN A 197 -6.97 -5.60 14.76
C GLN A 197 -7.54 -5.86 13.35
N MET A 198 -8.51 -6.78 13.21
CA MET A 198 -9.16 -7.04 11.93
C MET A 198 -10.02 -5.86 11.49
N GLU A 199 -10.76 -5.22 12.40
CA GLU A 199 -11.55 -4.02 12.11
C GLU A 199 -10.67 -2.85 11.64
N LEU A 200 -9.48 -2.68 12.23
CA LEU A 200 -8.53 -1.65 11.80
C LEU A 200 -8.11 -1.80 10.33
N LEU A 201 -8.07 -3.01 9.78
CA LEU A 201 -7.72 -3.23 8.37
C LEU A 201 -8.77 -2.65 7.41
N ASP A 202 -10.04 -2.59 7.81
CA ASP A 202 -11.09 -1.97 7.00
C ASP A 202 -10.88 -0.45 6.91
N PHE A 203 -10.51 0.20 8.02
CA PHE A 203 -10.15 1.62 8.02
C PHE A 203 -8.89 1.90 7.20
N VAL A 204 -7.90 0.99 7.26
CA VAL A 204 -6.69 1.07 6.45
C VAL A 204 -7.01 1.00 4.95
N ALA A 205 -7.86 0.06 4.53
CA ALA A 205 -8.30 -0.06 3.15
C ALA A 205 -9.05 1.21 2.67
N ALA A 206 -9.89 1.80 3.53
CA ALA A 206 -10.56 3.06 3.24
C ALA A 206 -9.55 4.21 3.06
N LYS A 207 -8.59 4.34 3.98
CA LYS A 207 -7.55 5.39 3.92
C LYS A 207 -6.73 5.35 2.64
N PHE A 208 -6.33 4.15 2.23
CA PHE A 208 -5.58 4.00 1.00
C PHE A 208 -6.39 4.28 -0.27
N HIS A 209 -7.71 4.09 -0.21
CA HIS A 209 -8.60 4.45 -1.32
C HIS A 209 -8.84 5.96 -1.37
N GLU A 210 -9.02 6.61 -0.21
CA GLU A 210 -9.22 8.06 -0.08
C GLU A 210 -8.00 8.85 -0.57
N GLU A 211 -6.81 8.43 -0.17
CA GLU A 211 -5.54 9.06 -0.55
C GLU A 211 -4.72 8.08 -1.40
N GLY A 212 -5.09 7.95 -2.67
CA GLY A 212 -4.46 7.02 -3.61
C GLY A 212 -2.98 7.34 -3.86
N GLY A 213 -2.13 6.31 -3.85
CA GLY A 213 -0.72 6.42 -4.26
C GLY A 213 0.24 7.01 -3.21
N ILE A 214 -0.25 7.59 -2.11
CA ILE A 214 0.62 8.24 -1.13
C ILE A 214 1.12 7.32 -0.02
N PHE A 215 0.41 6.22 0.27
CA PHE A 215 0.83 5.27 1.30
C PHE A 215 1.72 4.19 0.70
N ARG A 216 2.87 3.94 1.35
CA ARG A 216 3.89 3.02 0.81
C ARG A 216 4.22 1.84 1.71
N LEU A 217 3.86 1.91 3.00
CA LEU A 217 4.14 0.84 3.97
C LEU A 217 3.04 0.71 5.02
N LEU A 218 2.66 -0.53 5.32
CA LEU A 218 1.85 -0.89 6.48
C LEU A 218 2.67 -1.79 7.43
N VAL A 219 2.78 -1.35 8.67
CA VAL A 219 3.63 -1.87 9.75
C VAL A 219 2.71 -2.45 10.83
N ARG A 220 2.79 -3.75 11.16
CA ARG A 220 2.00 -4.35 12.26
C ARG A 220 2.87 -4.96 13.37
N THR A 221 3.10 -4.24 14.48
CA THR A 221 3.96 -4.68 15.63
C THR A 221 3.36 -5.87 16.39
N GLY A 222 4.20 -6.77 16.93
CA GLY A 222 3.82 -7.96 17.70
C GLY A 222 4.93 -9.01 17.83
N VAL A 223 4.64 -10.14 18.50
CA VAL A 223 5.56 -11.28 18.72
C VAL A 223 6.07 -11.88 17.39
N ALA A 224 5.30 -11.68 16.31
CA ALA A 224 5.71 -11.81 14.91
C ALA A 224 5.29 -10.53 14.17
N PHE A 225 6.27 -9.80 13.63
CA PHE A 225 6.06 -8.52 12.95
C PHE A 225 5.93 -8.73 11.44
N ASP A 226 4.78 -8.37 10.87
CA ASP A 226 4.57 -8.39 9.42
C ASP A 226 4.66 -6.96 8.87
N LEU A 227 5.58 -6.76 7.92
CA LEU A 227 5.60 -5.60 7.04
C LEU A 227 4.85 -5.98 5.78
N SER A 228 3.74 -5.32 5.52
CA SER A 228 3.12 -5.39 4.20
C SER A 228 3.56 -4.15 3.42
N GLY A 229 4.41 -4.36 2.42
CA GLY A 229 4.64 -3.35 1.39
C GLY A 229 3.36 -3.24 0.59
N LEU A 230 2.68 -2.10 0.69
CA LEU A 230 1.32 -1.97 0.20
C LEU A 230 1.25 -2.25 -1.31
N ALA A 231 0.59 -3.36 -1.63
CA ALA A 231 0.07 -3.64 -2.96
C ALA A 231 -1.35 -3.09 -3.03
N PHE A 232 -1.54 -2.04 -3.81
CA PHE A 232 -2.65 -2.14 -4.76
C PHE A 232 -2.12 -2.98 -5.91
N SER A 233 -2.40 -4.27 -5.80
CA SER A 233 -2.42 -5.11 -6.98
C SER A 233 -3.69 -4.76 -7.74
#